data_AF-A0AA40R8Z9-F1
#
_entry.id   AF-A0AA40R8Z9-F1
#
_cell.length_a   1.000
_cell.length_b   1.000
_cell.length_c   1.000
_cell.angle_alpha   90.00
_cell.angle_beta   90.00
_cell.angle_gamma   90.00
#
_symmetry.space_group_name_H-M   'P 1'
#
loop_
_entity.id
_entity.type
_entity.pdbx_description
1 polymer ?
#
loop_
_entity_poly.entity_id
_entity_poly.type
_entity_poly.pdbx_seq_one_letter_code
_entity_poly.pdbx_strand_id
1 'polypeptide(L)'
;MLQNLVVHAMKVGPKKAQTFGVAGGKRRRHALILLVEQGHITPDYEVPCRIVPVKDAVLMSVAENDMREPEHPADACDAYRVLIEAGRSIVEIADIYGVSEATVQRRLKLARVSPKLVDLFREGEIKLEQMQALALSDSHTEQEAAWFESEPYNRDPQSIRRRFIRDEQTFTSNRIAKFVGVEAFEAAGGTVRRDLFSDMDAAWYRDHALMVRLATERLDAIAAQVQAEGWQWAKAQPECDVFARAQYQRVSPRRLEPAAEAAQELAAIDKRIAEIAALQESDDTDDETWERLADEEQTLSARQAEIEDGLYAFDPSDMARAGVIVTLGHDGEPDVLRGFVIREPAAPETATDGERSTGSGVAAPVIVPDVKPVKGPHSEKLTLRLNARRTAAVAAALANNPHVALAALIHRQMAGEYSHRGEVSAIDVSFHDQSTDLAKHAPELNSDLAYTAFVAQRQTWGAVIPGDSDALLSWLIEQTDEQLLQMLAQYVASTVDGVAKDETPHAINALIPALGLTLADTWQPTKAGYFDHVSKQRIVEIVSAVVSPAEGMKLAKLTKADAATEAERLMAGRGWLPEHFANPASLSVELWDRRQEADPTEAEGEDAEDRHSDADGAADHEGGADDDRPY
;
A
#
# COMPACT_ATOMS: atom_id res chain seq x y z
N MET A 1 56.87 17.71 37.26
CA MET A 1 56.37 17.58 38.65
C MET A 1 55.74 16.21 38.80
N LEU A 2 56.22 15.38 39.73
CA LEU A 2 55.50 14.14 40.10
C LEU A 2 54.25 14.53 40.89
N GLN A 3 53.07 14.13 40.42
CA GLN A 3 51.81 14.32 41.15
C GLN A 3 51.82 13.51 42.47
N ASN A 4 51.14 14.00 43.51
CA ASN A 4 50.93 13.27 44.77
C ASN A 4 49.98 12.07 44.56
N LEU A 5 50.03 11.07 45.46
CA LEU A 5 48.99 10.03 45.50
C LEU A 5 47.67 10.66 45.95
N VAL A 6 46.55 10.25 45.35
CA VAL A 6 45.22 10.63 45.83
C VAL A 6 44.66 9.47 46.63
N VAL A 7 44.19 9.73 47.85
CA VAL A 7 43.76 8.68 48.79
C VAL A 7 42.45 9.04 49.48
N HIS A 8 41.71 8.03 49.95
CA HIS A 8 40.52 8.21 50.80
C HIS A 8 40.62 7.38 52.06
N ALA A 9 39.98 7.84 53.14
CA ALA A 9 39.90 7.09 54.39
C ALA A 9 39.07 5.81 54.19
N MET A 10 39.59 4.67 54.64
CA MET A 10 38.85 3.40 54.69
C MET A 10 38.09 3.26 56.00
N LYS A 11 36.95 2.55 55.99
CA LYS A 11 36.22 2.24 57.21
C LYS A 11 37.02 1.23 58.04
N VAL A 12 37.52 1.67 59.20
CA VAL A 12 38.26 0.82 60.15
C VAL A 12 37.50 0.70 61.47
N GLY A 13 37.68 -0.42 62.18
CA GLY A 13 37.09 -0.61 63.51
C GLY A 13 37.69 0.37 64.54
N PRO A 14 36.99 0.65 65.65
CA PRO A 14 37.32 1.74 66.59
C PRO A 14 38.68 1.61 67.30
N LYS A 15 39.35 0.47 67.22
CA LYS A 15 40.68 0.20 67.82
C LYS A 15 41.80 0.05 66.80
N LYS A 16 41.54 0.25 65.50
CA LYS A 16 42.55 0.13 64.44
C LYS A 16 42.97 1.51 63.94
N ALA A 17 44.25 1.65 63.59
CA ALA A 17 44.74 2.87 62.94
C ALA A 17 44.01 3.10 61.62
N GLN A 18 43.76 4.38 61.29
CA GLN A 18 43.14 4.78 60.04
C GLN A 18 43.99 4.32 58.85
N THR A 19 43.40 3.55 57.94
CA THR A 19 44.04 3.14 56.68
C THR A 19 43.45 3.94 55.52
N PHE A 20 44.23 4.07 54.45
CA PHE A 20 43.84 4.84 53.28
C PHE A 20 43.87 3.98 52.01
N GLY A 21 42.80 4.03 51.22
CA GLY A 21 42.74 3.45 49.88
C GLY A 21 43.29 4.44 48.86
N VAL A 22 44.07 3.96 47.88
CA VAL A 22 44.60 4.82 46.81
C VAL A 22 43.56 4.94 45.70
N ALA A 23 43.05 6.15 45.51
CA ALA A 23 42.11 6.52 44.47
C ALA A 23 42.79 7.04 43.20
N GLY A 24 44.05 7.50 43.29
CA GLY A 24 44.80 7.90 42.11
C GLY A 24 46.30 7.74 42.25
N GLY A 25 46.97 7.30 41.18
CA GLY A 25 48.41 7.01 41.16
C GLY A 25 48.81 5.57 41.52
N LYS A 26 47.99 4.57 41.15
CA LYS A 26 48.24 3.14 41.46
C LYS A 26 49.61 2.63 40.98
N ARG A 27 50.09 3.07 39.81
CA ARG A 27 51.46 2.76 39.31
C ARG A 27 52.56 3.35 40.18
N ARG A 28 52.37 4.57 40.70
CA ARG A 28 53.30 5.22 41.64
C ARG A 28 53.31 4.47 42.97
N ARG A 29 52.15 4.02 43.46
CA ARG A 29 52.06 3.13 44.63
C ARG A 29 52.86 1.84 44.40
N HIS A 30 52.70 1.16 43.26
CA HIS A 30 53.49 -0.04 42.95
C HIS A 30 54.99 0.25 42.84
N ALA A 31 55.39 1.37 42.24
CA ALA A 31 56.79 1.79 42.20
C ALA A 31 57.35 2.05 43.60
N LEU A 32 56.58 2.69 44.49
CA LEU A 32 56.98 2.90 45.89
C LEU A 32 57.13 1.58 46.64
N ILE A 33 56.22 0.62 46.42
CA ILE A 33 56.34 -0.73 46.99
C ILE A 33 57.61 -1.42 46.48
N LEU A 34 57.87 -1.35 45.18
CA LEU A 34 59.08 -1.91 44.59
C LEU A 34 60.37 -1.27 45.16
N LEU A 35 60.36 0.04 45.41
CA LEU A 35 61.50 0.74 46.04
C LEU A 35 61.72 0.31 47.49
N VAL A 36 60.64 0.02 48.24
CA VAL A 36 60.74 -0.57 49.59
C VAL A 36 61.32 -1.98 49.51
N GLU A 37 60.82 -2.82 48.60
CA GLU A 37 61.29 -4.20 48.41
C GLU A 37 62.76 -4.27 47.98
N GLN A 38 63.22 -3.31 47.18
CA GLN A 38 64.61 -3.19 46.74
C GLN A 38 65.53 -2.50 47.78
N GLY A 39 64.98 -2.05 48.92
CA GLY A 39 65.73 -1.41 49.99
C GLY A 39 66.21 0.01 49.66
N HIS A 40 65.67 0.64 48.62
CA HIS A 40 65.98 2.03 48.26
C HIS A 40 65.28 3.05 49.15
N ILE A 41 64.14 2.68 49.74
CA ILE A 41 63.43 3.45 50.78
C ILE A 41 62.99 2.53 51.91
N THR A 42 62.77 3.08 53.10
CA THR A 42 62.34 2.31 54.26
C THR A 42 60.81 2.12 54.31
N PRO A 43 60.27 1.10 55.01
CA PRO A 43 58.82 0.88 55.09
C PRO A 43 58.03 2.03 55.75
N ASP A 44 58.70 2.86 56.54
CA ASP A 44 58.17 4.06 57.21
C ASP A 44 58.37 5.35 56.39
N TYR A 45 58.83 5.24 55.14
CA TYR A 45 59.02 6.39 54.25
C TYR A 45 57.72 7.17 54.04
N GLU A 46 57.72 8.46 54.37
CA GLU A 46 56.55 9.33 54.26
C GLU A 46 56.27 9.69 52.80
N VAL A 47 55.06 9.36 52.32
CA VAL A 47 54.62 9.65 50.95
C VAL A 47 53.60 10.79 50.96
N PRO A 48 53.85 11.90 50.25
CA PRO A 48 52.88 12.98 50.11
C PRO A 48 51.59 12.49 49.44
N CYS A 49 50.48 12.57 50.18
CA CYS A 49 49.16 12.15 49.72
C CYS A 49 48.15 13.30 49.81
N ARG A 50 47.23 13.37 48.85
CA ARG A 50 46.04 14.23 48.88
C ARG A 50 44.85 13.39 49.35
N ILE A 51 44.31 13.72 50.51
CA ILE A 51 43.13 13.02 51.05
C ILE A 51 41.87 13.65 50.45
N VAL A 52 40.98 12.82 49.91
CA VAL A 52 39.67 13.22 49.38
C VAL A 52 38.54 12.40 50.03
N PRO A 53 37.32 12.94 50.11
CA PRO A 53 36.14 12.17 50.51
C PRO A 53 35.94 10.93 49.63
N VAL A 54 35.38 9.85 50.19
CA VAL A 54 35.18 8.57 49.46
C VAL A 54 34.42 8.76 48.14
N LYS A 55 33.39 9.60 48.14
CA LYS A 55 32.60 9.95 46.95
C LYS A 55 33.41 10.62 45.84
N ASP A 56 34.44 11.39 46.19
CA ASP A 56 35.28 12.13 45.25
C ASP A 56 36.48 11.27 44.82
N ALA A 57 36.88 10.29 45.63
CA ALA A 57 37.88 9.28 45.29
C ALA A 57 37.42 8.36 44.15
N VAL A 58 36.16 7.91 44.15
CA VAL A 58 35.60 7.11 43.06
C VAL A 58 35.68 7.88 41.74
N LEU A 59 35.25 9.15 41.76
CA LEU A 59 35.32 10.06 40.62
C LEU A 59 36.75 10.22 40.07
N MET A 60 37.71 10.53 40.94
CA MET A 60 39.10 10.74 40.53
C MET A 60 39.75 9.47 40.01
N SER A 61 39.37 8.30 40.54
CA SER A 61 39.86 7.01 40.06
C SER A 61 39.35 6.70 38.65
N VAL A 62 38.09 6.99 38.38
CA VAL A 62 37.47 6.69 37.09
C VAL A 62 37.94 7.70 36.03
N ALA A 63 37.99 8.99 36.36
CA ALA A 63 38.52 10.02 35.47
C ALA A 63 40.03 9.83 35.15
N GLU A 64 40.84 9.35 36.11
CA GLU A 64 42.26 9.02 35.83
C GLU A 64 42.39 7.85 34.84
N ASN A 65 41.45 6.91 34.84
CA ASN A 65 41.50 5.70 34.01
C ASN A 65 41.01 6.00 32.58
N ASP A 66 39.89 6.71 32.43
CA ASP A 66 39.32 7.12 31.13
C ASP A 66 40.27 8.03 30.32
N MET A 67 41.12 8.84 30.98
CA MET A 67 42.07 9.75 30.33
C MET A 67 43.37 9.10 29.81
N ARG A 68 43.63 7.81 30.07
CA ARG A 68 44.96 7.20 29.78
C ARG A 68 44.97 6.13 28.70
N GLU A 69 43.97 5.24 28.65
CA GLU A 69 43.84 4.17 27.66
C GLU A 69 42.35 3.94 27.39
N PRO A 70 41.92 3.72 26.13
CA PRO A 70 40.52 3.45 25.85
C PRO A 70 40.10 2.15 26.53
N GLU A 71 39.30 2.28 27.59
CA GLU A 71 38.68 1.16 28.28
C GLU A 71 37.80 0.36 27.30
N HIS A 72 37.65 -0.95 27.54
CA HIS A 72 36.65 -1.71 26.80
C HIS A 72 35.28 -1.03 27.01
N PRO A 73 34.42 -0.88 25.98
CA PRO A 73 33.17 -0.13 26.12
C PRO A 73 32.26 -0.64 27.25
N ALA A 74 32.36 -1.93 27.61
CA ALA A 74 31.67 -2.51 28.76
C ALA A 74 32.13 -1.91 30.11
N ASP A 75 33.44 -1.71 30.27
CA ASP A 75 34.05 -1.21 31.51
C ASP A 75 33.71 0.28 31.71
N ALA A 76 33.69 1.04 30.60
CA ALA A 76 33.19 2.41 30.60
C ALA A 76 31.70 2.47 31.01
N CYS A 77 30.87 1.51 30.61
CA CYS A 77 29.46 1.47 31.04
C CYS A 77 29.31 1.15 32.54
N ASP A 78 30.14 0.26 33.09
CA ASP A 78 30.16 -0.05 34.52
C ASP A 78 30.57 1.17 35.37
N ALA A 79 31.56 1.93 34.91
CA ALA A 79 31.98 3.18 35.54
C ALA A 79 30.82 4.19 35.68
N TYR A 80 29.99 4.33 34.65
CA TYR A 80 28.83 5.22 34.65
C TYR A 80 27.75 4.73 35.63
N ARG A 81 27.52 3.41 35.70
CA ARG A 81 26.59 2.80 36.65
C ARG A 81 27.01 3.08 38.09
N VAL A 82 28.29 2.92 38.43
CA VAL A 82 28.83 3.19 39.78
C VAL A 82 28.60 4.64 40.20
N LEU A 83 28.74 5.60 39.27
CA LEU A 83 28.52 7.02 39.57
C LEU A 83 27.04 7.34 39.85
N ILE A 84 26.12 6.75 39.08
CA ILE A 84 24.67 6.86 39.35
C ILE A 84 24.30 6.22 40.68
N GLU A 85 24.81 5.01 40.99
CA GLU A 85 24.57 4.33 42.27
C GLU A 85 25.14 5.10 43.47
N ALA A 86 26.22 5.87 43.26
CA ALA A 86 26.76 6.80 44.24
C ALA A 86 25.94 8.11 44.40
N GLY A 87 24.82 8.24 43.68
CA GLY A 87 23.85 9.33 43.80
C GLY A 87 24.15 10.57 42.95
N ARG A 88 24.97 10.45 41.89
CA ARG A 88 25.20 11.54 40.94
C ARG A 88 24.08 11.64 39.92
N SER A 89 23.84 12.85 39.41
CA SER A 89 22.89 13.06 38.31
C SER A 89 23.54 12.79 36.94
N ILE A 90 22.72 12.59 35.90
CA ILE A 90 23.18 12.46 34.52
C ILE A 90 23.96 13.70 34.07
N VAL A 91 23.48 14.89 34.44
CA VAL A 91 24.13 16.18 34.15
C VAL A 91 25.51 16.25 34.78
N GLU A 92 25.65 15.90 36.06
CA GLU A 92 26.94 15.91 36.75
C GLU A 92 27.93 14.95 36.08
N ILE A 93 27.47 13.77 35.68
CA ILE A 93 28.30 12.78 34.97
C ILE A 93 28.71 13.31 33.59
N ALA A 94 27.80 13.92 32.84
CA ALA A 94 28.09 14.53 31.55
C ALA A 94 29.23 15.56 31.65
N ASP A 95 29.14 16.47 32.64
CA ASP A 95 30.14 17.49 32.91
C ASP A 95 31.51 16.89 33.30
N ILE A 96 31.50 15.84 34.11
CA ILE A 96 32.71 15.14 34.56
C ILE A 96 33.50 14.56 33.38
N TYR A 97 32.81 13.91 32.44
CA TYR A 97 33.43 13.24 31.30
C TYR A 97 33.55 14.12 30.05
N GLY A 98 32.97 15.33 30.07
CA GLY A 98 32.93 16.22 28.90
C GLY A 98 32.15 15.64 27.72
N VAL A 99 31.05 14.91 28.00
CA VAL A 99 30.17 14.30 26.99
C VAL A 99 28.75 14.84 27.11
N SER A 100 27.88 14.59 26.13
CA SER A 100 26.48 14.99 26.23
C SER A 100 25.69 14.09 27.19
N GLU A 101 24.59 14.59 27.76
CA GLU A 101 23.67 13.79 28.57
C GLU A 101 23.13 12.58 27.81
N ALA A 102 22.88 12.71 26.51
CA ALA A 102 22.48 11.60 25.64
C ALA A 102 23.54 10.50 25.59
N THR A 103 24.84 10.84 25.55
CA THR A 103 25.93 9.87 25.64
C THR A 103 25.92 9.15 27.00
N VAL A 104 25.67 9.86 28.10
CA VAL A 104 25.55 9.26 29.44
C VAL A 104 24.37 8.28 29.47
N GLN A 105 23.19 8.67 28.96
CA GLN A 105 22.01 7.82 28.90
C GLN A 105 22.23 6.55 28.06
N ARG A 106 22.87 6.67 26.89
CA ARG A 106 23.26 5.54 26.03
C ARG A 106 24.19 4.56 26.78
N ARG A 107 25.22 5.06 27.45
CA ARG A 107 26.15 4.21 28.24
C ARG A 107 25.43 3.52 29.40
N LEU A 108 24.54 4.22 30.10
CA LEU A 108 23.72 3.62 31.15
C LEU A 108 22.74 2.55 30.62
N LYS A 109 22.21 2.72 29.40
CA LYS A 109 21.36 1.72 28.76
C LYS A 109 22.14 0.43 28.47
N LEU A 110 23.37 0.53 27.96
CA LEU A 110 24.25 -0.63 27.77
C LEU A 110 24.63 -1.30 29.11
N ALA A 111 24.86 -0.51 30.17
CA ALA A 111 25.18 -1.01 31.51
C ALA A 111 24.04 -1.84 32.16
N ARG A 112 22.82 -1.74 31.62
CA ARG A 112 21.63 -2.46 32.09
C ARG A 112 21.33 -3.75 31.33
N VAL A 113 22.07 -4.05 30.25
CA VAL A 113 21.92 -5.32 29.52
C VAL A 113 22.32 -6.51 30.41
N SER A 114 21.78 -7.70 30.14
CA SER A 114 22.03 -8.93 30.89
C SER A 114 23.53 -9.14 31.15
N PRO A 115 23.94 -9.44 32.41
CA PRO A 115 25.33 -9.71 32.74
C PRO A 115 25.97 -10.78 31.84
N LYS A 116 25.22 -11.81 31.43
CA LYS A 116 25.72 -12.86 30.52
C LYS A 116 26.14 -12.31 29.16
N LEU A 117 25.35 -11.38 28.62
CA LEU A 117 25.63 -10.75 27.34
C LEU A 117 26.78 -9.73 27.47
N VAL A 118 26.89 -9.05 28.60
CA VAL A 118 28.03 -8.18 28.91
C VAL A 118 29.34 -8.98 28.96
N ASP A 119 29.33 -10.18 29.55
CA ASP A 119 30.52 -11.05 29.58
C ASP A 119 30.95 -11.48 28.17
N LEU A 120 30.00 -11.92 27.33
CA LEU A 120 30.27 -12.23 25.92
C LEU A 120 30.75 -11.01 25.13
N PHE A 121 30.27 -9.81 25.47
CA PHE A 121 30.75 -8.57 24.88
C PHE A 121 32.21 -8.28 25.27
N ARG A 122 32.60 -8.53 26.53
CA ARG A 122 34.02 -8.42 26.98
C ARG A 122 34.93 -9.45 26.30
N GLU A 123 34.41 -10.64 26.00
CA GLU A 123 35.14 -11.70 25.30
C GLU A 123 35.26 -11.45 23.78
N GLY A 124 34.55 -10.45 23.24
CA GLY A 124 34.55 -10.10 21.82
C GLY A 124 33.61 -10.95 20.96
N GLU A 125 32.77 -11.80 21.56
CA GLU A 125 31.78 -12.64 20.88
C GLU A 125 30.53 -11.84 20.45
N ILE A 126 30.22 -10.76 21.18
CA ILE A 126 29.21 -9.76 20.80
C ILE A 126 29.94 -8.52 20.32
N LYS A 127 29.47 -7.90 19.24
CA LYS A 127 29.95 -6.59 18.77
C LYS A 127 29.12 -5.46 19.37
N LEU A 128 29.70 -4.26 19.42
CA LEU A 128 29.03 -3.07 19.99
C LEU A 128 27.65 -2.82 19.38
N GLU A 129 27.49 -2.90 18.06
CA GLU A 129 26.21 -2.66 17.39
C GLU A 129 25.14 -3.70 17.75
N GLN A 130 25.55 -4.96 17.98
CA GLN A 130 24.65 -6.02 18.44
C GLN A 130 24.24 -5.78 19.90
N MET A 131 25.18 -5.32 20.73
CA MET A 131 24.93 -4.92 22.12
C MET A 131 23.95 -3.75 22.20
N GLN A 132 24.09 -2.75 21.32
CA GLN A 132 23.16 -1.63 21.18
C GLN A 132 21.76 -2.10 20.78
N ALA A 133 21.66 -3.05 19.82
CA ALA A 133 20.38 -3.63 19.43
C ALA A 133 19.72 -4.41 20.59
N LEU A 134 20.49 -5.19 21.36
CA LEU A 134 20.01 -5.91 22.54
C LEU A 134 19.51 -4.96 23.63
N ALA A 135 20.13 -3.79 23.77
CA ALA A 135 19.73 -2.75 24.72
C ALA A 135 18.37 -2.09 24.39
N LEU A 136 17.72 -2.46 23.28
CA LEU A 136 16.36 -2.01 22.95
C LEU A 136 15.29 -2.56 23.91
N SER A 137 15.53 -3.72 24.55
CA SER A 137 14.68 -4.22 25.65
C SER A 137 15.36 -3.98 27.00
N ASP A 138 14.58 -3.74 28.05
CA ASP A 138 15.07 -3.70 29.44
C ASP A 138 14.94 -5.07 30.15
N SER A 139 14.33 -6.06 29.49
CA SER A 139 14.14 -7.41 30.03
C SER A 139 15.33 -8.30 29.72
N HIS A 140 16.09 -8.72 30.74
CA HIS A 140 17.20 -9.66 30.57
C HIS A 140 16.76 -10.97 29.92
N THR A 141 15.56 -11.46 30.25
CA THR A 141 15.02 -12.68 29.63
C THR A 141 14.81 -12.51 28.13
N GLU A 142 14.24 -11.38 27.68
CA GLU A 142 14.04 -11.12 26.26
C GLU A 142 15.37 -10.92 25.52
N GLN A 143 16.31 -10.20 26.15
CA GLN A 143 17.65 -10.01 25.60
C GLN A 143 18.39 -11.33 25.41
N GLU A 144 18.39 -12.18 26.45
CA GLU A 144 19.02 -13.50 26.40
C GLU A 144 18.35 -14.40 25.36
N ALA A 145 17.02 -14.41 25.28
CA ALA A 145 16.30 -15.15 24.25
C ALA A 145 16.63 -14.64 22.83
N ALA A 146 16.71 -13.32 22.64
CA ALA A 146 17.06 -12.72 21.36
C ALA A 146 18.47 -13.10 20.88
N TRP A 147 19.39 -13.39 21.80
CA TRP A 147 20.74 -13.84 21.47
C TRP A 147 20.85 -15.37 21.39
N PHE A 148 20.56 -16.09 22.47
CA PHE A 148 20.87 -17.52 22.61
C PHE A 148 19.92 -18.44 21.84
N GLU A 149 18.66 -18.03 21.63
CA GLU A 149 17.69 -18.81 20.84
C GLU A 149 17.70 -18.44 19.36
N SER A 150 18.47 -17.42 18.97
CA SER A 150 18.64 -17.03 17.57
C SER A 150 19.83 -17.76 16.97
N GLU A 151 19.65 -18.25 15.75
CA GLU A 151 20.74 -18.77 14.93
C GLU A 151 21.81 -17.70 14.68
N PRO A 152 23.11 -18.05 14.54
CA PRO A 152 24.19 -17.07 14.41
C PRO A 152 23.99 -16.04 13.27
N TYR A 153 23.39 -16.46 12.17
CA TYR A 153 23.10 -15.58 11.01
C TYR A 153 21.94 -14.60 11.25
N ASN A 154 21.12 -14.80 12.29
CA ASN A 154 20.03 -13.91 12.68
C ASN A 154 20.40 -12.99 13.87
N ARG A 155 21.70 -12.92 14.21
CA ARG A 155 22.23 -12.06 15.29
C ARG A 155 22.77 -10.73 14.79
N ASP A 156 22.51 -10.34 13.55
CA ASP A 156 22.83 -8.99 13.10
C ASP A 156 21.95 -7.94 13.82
N PRO A 157 22.39 -6.68 13.93
CA PRO A 157 21.66 -5.66 14.69
C PRO A 157 20.23 -5.39 14.20
N GLN A 158 19.94 -5.59 12.92
CA GLN A 158 18.60 -5.35 12.37
C GLN A 158 17.65 -6.51 12.73
N SER A 159 18.12 -7.75 12.62
CA SER A 159 17.35 -8.95 13.00
C SER A 159 17.02 -8.96 14.50
N ILE A 160 17.97 -8.57 15.35
CA ILE A 160 17.76 -8.45 16.81
C ILE A 160 16.65 -7.41 17.10
N ARG A 161 16.74 -6.21 16.51
CA ARG A 161 15.72 -5.16 16.69
C ARG A 161 14.34 -5.65 16.24
N ARG A 162 14.25 -6.25 15.04
CA ARG A 162 13.01 -6.79 14.47
C ARG A 162 12.33 -7.80 15.40
N ARG A 163 13.11 -8.60 16.14
CA ARG A 163 12.57 -9.56 17.12
C ARG A 163 11.87 -8.88 18.30
N PHE A 164 12.38 -7.74 18.79
CA PHE A 164 11.76 -7.01 19.90
C PHE A 164 10.50 -6.26 19.51
N ILE A 165 10.45 -5.72 18.30
CA ILE A 165 9.34 -4.86 17.82
C ILE A 165 8.30 -5.63 17.00
N ARG A 166 8.36 -6.97 16.94
CA ARG A 166 7.48 -7.78 16.06
C ARG A 166 5.99 -7.52 16.28
N ASP A 167 5.60 -7.34 17.54
CA ASP A 167 4.21 -7.15 17.95
C ASP A 167 3.94 -5.67 18.31
N GLU A 168 4.80 -4.75 17.86
CA GLU A 168 4.74 -3.30 18.11
C GLU A 168 4.65 -2.53 16.78
N GLN A 169 4.02 -1.36 16.80
CA GLN A 169 3.90 -0.49 15.63
C GLN A 169 4.75 0.76 15.84
N THR A 170 5.28 1.33 14.76
CA THR A 170 6.07 2.57 14.82
C THR A 170 5.17 3.80 14.72
N PHE A 171 5.55 4.86 15.42
CA PHE A 171 4.92 6.19 15.28
C PHE A 171 5.20 6.84 13.92
N THR A 172 6.24 6.41 13.19
CA THR A 172 6.67 7.05 11.93
C THR A 172 6.04 6.47 10.68
N SER A 173 5.51 5.23 10.72
CA SER A 173 4.85 4.61 9.57
C SER A 173 3.36 4.37 9.77
N ASN A 174 2.89 4.33 11.02
CA ASN A 174 1.46 4.20 11.31
C ASN A 174 0.78 5.58 11.32
N ARG A 175 -0.12 5.83 10.35
CA ARG A 175 -0.85 7.10 10.21
C ARG A 175 -1.63 7.51 11.46
N ILE A 176 -2.20 6.55 12.19
CA ILE A 176 -2.97 6.82 13.42
C ILE A 176 -2.03 7.28 14.52
N ALA A 177 -0.88 6.62 14.66
CA ALA A 177 0.13 6.98 15.64
C ALA A 177 0.76 8.34 15.35
N LYS A 178 0.97 8.71 14.07
CA LYS A 178 1.38 10.06 13.68
C LYS A 178 0.38 11.12 14.15
N PHE A 179 -0.90 10.90 13.87
CA PHE A 179 -1.97 11.82 14.22
C PHE A 179 -2.12 12.04 15.73
N VAL A 180 -2.00 10.97 16.53
CA VAL A 180 -2.05 11.05 17.99
C VAL A 180 -0.77 11.69 18.54
N GLY A 181 0.38 11.22 18.07
CA GLY A 181 1.70 11.64 18.54
C GLY A 181 2.13 10.95 19.83
N VAL A 182 3.45 10.92 20.07
CA VAL A 182 4.09 10.22 21.20
C VAL A 182 3.64 10.82 22.54
N GLU A 183 3.71 12.14 22.68
CA GLU A 183 3.43 12.83 23.96
C GLU A 183 2.00 12.58 24.45
N ALA A 184 1.02 12.62 23.53
CA ALA A 184 -0.38 12.40 23.89
C ALA A 184 -0.65 10.93 24.25
N PHE A 185 -0.01 10.00 23.54
CA PHE A 185 -0.09 8.58 23.86
C PHE A 185 0.49 8.29 25.25
N GLU A 186 1.63 8.88 25.60
CA GLU A 186 2.23 8.74 26.94
C GLU A 186 1.40 9.43 28.03
N ALA A 187 0.87 10.63 27.77
CA ALA A 187 -0.03 11.33 28.70
C ALA A 187 -1.29 10.53 29.02
N ALA A 188 -1.75 9.69 28.08
CA ALA A 188 -2.86 8.76 28.27
C ALA A 188 -2.47 7.44 28.96
N GLY A 189 -1.21 7.31 29.41
CA GLY A 189 -0.69 6.11 30.08
C GLY A 189 -0.10 5.06 29.13
N GLY A 190 0.03 5.37 27.84
CA GLY A 190 0.65 4.50 26.85
C GLY A 190 2.15 4.32 27.09
N THR A 191 2.64 3.09 26.92
CA THR A 191 4.07 2.79 27.05
C THR A 191 4.75 2.85 25.68
N VAL A 192 5.85 3.60 25.59
CA VAL A 192 6.62 3.80 24.35
C VAL A 192 8.02 3.22 24.51
N ARG A 193 8.41 2.38 23.54
CA ARG A 193 9.78 1.89 23.39
C ARG A 193 10.55 2.85 22.49
N ARG A 194 11.75 3.28 22.91
CA ARG A 194 12.63 4.16 22.13
C ARG A 194 13.98 3.49 21.89
N ASP A 195 14.49 3.58 20.67
CA ASP A 195 15.87 3.18 20.39
C ASP A 195 16.82 4.37 20.56
N LEU A 196 17.50 4.41 21.71
CA LEU A 196 18.46 5.48 22.03
C LEU A 196 19.71 5.46 21.13
N PHE A 197 19.94 4.40 20.37
CA PHE A 197 21.09 4.23 19.47
C PHE A 197 20.73 4.42 18.00
N SER A 198 19.49 4.78 17.68
CA SER A 198 19.07 5.15 16.34
C SER A 198 19.15 6.66 16.15
N ASP A 199 19.52 7.10 14.95
CA ASP A 199 19.53 8.52 14.56
C ASP A 199 18.13 9.03 14.14
N MET A 200 17.13 8.13 14.04
CA MET A 200 15.79 8.43 13.51
C MET A 200 14.73 8.66 14.60
N ASP A 201 15.13 8.84 15.87
CA ASP A 201 14.23 8.93 17.03
C ASP A 201 13.12 7.87 17.01
N ALA A 202 13.50 6.64 16.65
CA ALA A 202 12.56 5.57 16.40
C ALA A 202 11.82 5.18 17.69
N ALA A 203 10.48 5.24 17.62
CA ALA A 203 9.57 4.99 18.73
C ALA A 203 8.51 3.97 18.33
N TRP A 204 8.22 3.03 19.23
CA TRP A 204 7.22 1.98 19.02
C TRP A 204 6.25 1.86 20.19
N TYR A 205 5.05 1.36 19.90
CA TYR A 205 4.00 1.13 20.89
C TYR A 205 3.32 -0.22 20.66
N ARG A 206 2.72 -0.76 21.73
CA ARG A 206 1.98 -2.05 21.69
C ARG A 206 0.47 -1.89 21.90
N ASP A 207 0.03 -0.87 22.62
CA ASP A 207 -1.40 -0.69 22.93
C ASP A 207 -2.14 -0.04 21.76
N HIS A 208 -2.53 -0.88 20.81
CA HIS A 208 -3.26 -0.48 19.60
C HIS A 208 -4.66 0.06 19.95
N ALA A 209 -5.32 -0.54 20.94
CA ALA A 209 -6.66 -0.13 21.34
C ALA A 209 -6.66 1.28 21.96
N LEU A 210 -5.66 1.58 22.80
CA LEU A 210 -5.44 2.93 23.30
C LEU A 210 -5.17 3.93 22.18
N MET A 211 -4.32 3.56 21.21
CA MET A 211 -3.99 4.43 20.08
C MET A 211 -5.22 4.78 19.24
N VAL A 212 -6.00 3.77 18.85
CA VAL A 212 -7.25 3.97 18.08
C VAL A 212 -8.24 4.81 18.87
N ARG A 213 -8.40 4.57 20.18
CA ARG A 213 -9.29 5.37 21.03
C ARG A 213 -8.90 6.85 21.05
N LEU A 214 -7.62 7.17 21.25
CA LEU A 214 -7.15 8.56 21.27
C LEU A 214 -7.33 9.25 19.91
N ALA A 215 -7.11 8.52 18.81
CA ALA A 215 -7.36 9.05 17.48
C ALA A 215 -8.85 9.33 17.27
N THR A 216 -9.73 8.40 17.63
CA THR A 216 -11.18 8.58 17.54
C THR A 216 -11.65 9.79 18.36
N GLU A 217 -11.21 9.92 19.62
CA GLU A 217 -11.58 11.05 20.49
C GLU A 217 -11.18 12.40 19.87
N ARG A 218 -10.02 12.48 19.22
CA ARG A 218 -9.57 13.69 18.51
C ARG A 218 -10.36 13.95 17.24
N LEU A 219 -10.61 12.92 16.44
CA LEU A 219 -11.41 13.04 15.21
C LEU A 219 -12.87 13.38 15.54
N ASP A 220 -13.42 12.95 16.67
CA ASP A 220 -14.78 13.30 17.10
C ASP A 220 -14.93 14.81 17.33
N ALA A 221 -13.88 15.48 17.83
CA ALA A 221 -13.88 16.93 17.96
C ALA A 221 -13.97 17.64 16.60
N ILE A 222 -13.29 17.11 15.58
CA ILE A 222 -13.36 17.60 14.19
C ILE A 222 -14.73 17.28 13.59
N ALA A 223 -15.23 16.07 13.79
CA ALA A 223 -16.55 15.63 13.33
C ALA A 223 -17.65 16.55 13.87
N ALA A 224 -17.59 16.93 15.15
CA ALA A 224 -18.54 17.86 15.75
C ALA A 224 -18.51 19.26 15.12
N GLN A 225 -17.33 19.76 14.74
CA GLN A 225 -17.20 21.05 14.03
C GLN A 225 -17.82 20.98 12.64
N VAL A 226 -17.52 19.91 11.89
CA VAL A 226 -18.06 19.72 10.54
C VAL A 226 -19.56 19.48 10.56
N GLN A 227 -20.08 18.75 11.56
CA GLN A 227 -21.52 18.53 11.68
C GLN A 227 -22.31 19.84 11.81
N ALA A 228 -21.71 20.88 12.42
CA ALA A 228 -22.32 22.19 12.55
C ALA A 228 -22.54 22.92 11.20
N GLU A 229 -21.97 22.42 10.10
CA GLU A 229 -22.27 22.88 8.73
C GLU A 229 -23.72 22.54 8.30
N GLY A 230 -24.40 21.62 8.99
CA GLY A 230 -25.79 21.22 8.70
C GLY A 230 -25.99 19.76 8.30
N TRP A 231 -24.96 18.93 8.46
CA TRP A 231 -25.02 17.50 8.17
C TRP A 231 -25.86 16.72 9.21
N GLN A 232 -26.64 15.74 8.76
CA GLN A 232 -27.51 14.94 9.63
C GLN A 232 -26.72 14.24 10.75
N TRP A 233 -25.54 13.72 10.41
CA TRP A 233 -24.63 13.04 11.32
C TRP A 233 -23.18 13.29 10.92
N ALA A 234 -22.27 13.22 11.88
CA ALA A 234 -20.83 13.13 11.62
C ALA A 234 -20.24 12.01 12.48
N LYS A 235 -19.24 11.30 11.94
CA LYS A 235 -18.65 10.14 12.59
C LYS A 235 -17.12 10.13 12.44
N ALA A 236 -16.42 10.01 13.55
CA ALA A 236 -15.00 9.70 13.54
C ALA A 236 -14.77 8.23 13.19
N GLN A 237 -13.89 8.00 12.22
CA GLN A 237 -13.47 6.68 11.83
C GLN A 237 -12.00 6.70 11.39
N PRO A 238 -11.05 6.54 12.34
CA PRO A 238 -9.61 6.56 12.03
C PRO A 238 -9.18 5.51 10.99
N GLU A 239 -9.93 4.40 10.91
CA GLU A 239 -9.78 3.35 9.92
C GLU A 239 -11.04 3.27 9.05
N CYS A 240 -11.03 4.04 7.96
CA CYS A 240 -12.10 4.01 6.95
C CYS A 240 -11.60 3.27 5.70
N ASP A 241 -11.72 1.94 5.71
CA ASP A 241 -11.41 1.13 4.53
C ASP A 241 -12.57 1.12 3.52
N VAL A 242 -12.34 0.51 2.36
CA VAL A 242 -13.33 0.45 1.28
C VAL A 242 -14.61 -0.27 1.73
N PHE A 243 -14.50 -1.27 2.61
CA PHE A 243 -15.65 -2.03 3.12
C PHE A 243 -16.51 -1.22 4.09
N ALA A 244 -15.88 -0.43 4.96
CA ALA A 244 -16.57 0.53 5.81
C ALA A 244 -17.32 1.56 4.98
N ARG A 245 -16.71 2.06 3.89
CA ARG A 245 -17.35 3.03 2.98
C ARG A 245 -18.51 2.43 2.19
N ALA A 246 -18.47 1.13 1.89
CA ALA A 246 -19.53 0.44 1.12
C ALA A 246 -20.90 0.39 1.83
N GLN A 247 -20.95 0.67 3.14
CA GLN A 247 -22.19 0.74 3.92
C GLN A 247 -23.00 2.02 3.66
N TYR A 248 -22.41 2.97 2.96
CA TYR A 248 -22.99 4.28 2.70
C TYR A 248 -23.18 4.51 1.20
N GLN A 249 -24.19 5.28 0.84
CA GLN A 249 -24.40 5.81 -0.51
C GLN A 249 -23.85 7.25 -0.58
N ARG A 250 -23.14 7.61 -1.65
CA ARG A 250 -22.67 9.00 -1.81
C ARG A 250 -23.73 9.91 -2.41
N VAL A 251 -23.76 11.13 -1.92
CA VAL A 251 -24.34 12.29 -2.59
C VAL A 251 -23.18 13.13 -3.12
N SER A 252 -23.35 13.68 -4.32
CA SER A 252 -22.33 14.52 -4.96
C SER A 252 -22.64 15.99 -4.73
N PRO A 253 -21.63 16.85 -4.50
CA PRO A 253 -21.84 18.28 -4.51
C PRO A 253 -22.17 18.75 -5.92
N ARG A 254 -22.92 19.85 -6.02
CA ARG A 254 -23.19 20.54 -7.27
C ARG A 254 -22.18 21.67 -7.44
N ARG A 255 -21.64 21.83 -8.64
CA ARG A 255 -20.88 23.03 -9.01
C ARG A 255 -21.84 24.21 -9.15
N LEU A 256 -21.56 25.27 -8.40
CA LEU A 256 -22.21 26.56 -8.46
C LEU A 256 -21.54 27.43 -9.52
N GLU A 257 -22.28 28.38 -10.07
CA GLU A 257 -21.68 29.41 -10.90
C GLU A 257 -20.83 30.35 -10.00
N PRO A 258 -19.61 30.70 -10.42
CA PRO A 258 -18.78 31.61 -9.65
C PRO A 258 -19.48 32.97 -9.51
N ALA A 259 -19.41 33.54 -8.30
CA ALA A 259 -19.81 34.93 -8.07
C ALA A 259 -19.00 35.86 -8.97
N ALA A 260 -19.51 37.06 -9.26
CA ALA A 260 -18.88 38.00 -10.18
C ALA A 260 -17.42 38.33 -9.77
N GLU A 261 -17.15 38.43 -8.47
CA GLU A 261 -15.81 38.64 -7.92
C GLU A 261 -14.90 37.43 -8.16
N ALA A 262 -15.37 36.21 -7.90
CA ALA A 262 -14.61 34.98 -8.11
C ALA A 262 -14.32 34.74 -9.61
N ALA A 263 -15.29 35.01 -10.49
CA ALA A 263 -15.11 34.91 -11.93
C ALA A 263 -14.08 35.92 -12.46
N GLN A 264 -14.06 37.14 -11.91
CA GLN A 264 -13.05 38.15 -12.24
C GLN A 264 -11.66 37.75 -11.75
N GLU A 265 -11.56 37.18 -10.54
CA GLU A 265 -10.30 36.69 -9.97
C GLU A 265 -9.74 35.53 -10.81
N LEU A 266 -10.56 34.54 -11.16
CA LEU A 266 -10.18 33.43 -12.04
C LEU A 266 -9.66 33.93 -13.40
N ALA A 267 -10.38 34.85 -14.05
CA ALA A 267 -9.96 35.42 -15.32
C ALA A 267 -8.63 36.21 -15.21
N ALA A 268 -8.38 36.86 -14.07
CA ALA A 268 -7.12 37.53 -13.81
C ALA A 268 -5.97 36.55 -13.56
N ILE A 269 -6.23 35.44 -12.85
CA ILE A 269 -5.29 34.35 -12.62
C ILE A 269 -4.91 33.70 -13.96
N ASP A 270 -5.89 33.28 -14.77
CA ASP A 270 -5.65 32.66 -16.09
C ASP A 270 -4.81 33.56 -16.99
N LYS A 271 -5.13 34.86 -17.01
CA LYS A 271 -4.36 35.85 -17.77
C LYS A 271 -2.92 35.93 -17.26
N ARG A 272 -2.73 35.94 -15.93
CA ARG A 272 -1.39 36.06 -15.34
C ARG A 272 -0.54 34.81 -15.57
N ILE A 273 -1.13 33.62 -15.46
CA ILE A 273 -0.44 32.36 -15.79
C ILE A 273 -0.02 32.35 -17.26
N ALA A 274 -0.88 32.78 -18.18
CA ALA A 274 -0.53 32.89 -19.60
C ALA A 274 0.62 33.91 -19.85
N GLU A 275 0.64 35.03 -19.12
CA GLU A 275 1.76 35.98 -19.16
C GLU A 275 3.06 35.37 -18.59
N ILE A 276 2.98 34.60 -17.49
CA ILE A 276 4.12 33.91 -16.89
C ILE A 276 4.72 32.91 -17.89
N ALA A 277 3.90 32.06 -18.50
CA ALA A 277 4.34 31.10 -19.50
C ALA A 277 5.08 31.78 -20.68
N ALA A 278 4.52 32.88 -21.20
CA ALA A 278 5.15 33.65 -22.28
C ALA A 278 6.49 34.30 -21.88
N LEU A 279 6.64 34.69 -20.61
CA LEU A 279 7.91 35.22 -20.08
C LEU A 279 8.95 34.11 -19.88
N GLN A 280 8.54 32.94 -19.41
CA GLN A 280 9.44 31.79 -19.22
C GLN A 280 9.97 31.23 -20.55
N GLU A 281 9.20 31.35 -21.65
CA GLU A 281 9.65 30.97 -23.00
C GLU A 281 10.61 31.99 -23.65
N SER A 282 10.85 33.14 -23.01
CA SER A 282 11.75 34.17 -23.56
C SER A 282 13.22 33.85 -23.31
N ASP A 283 14.04 33.94 -24.36
CA ASP A 283 15.51 33.78 -24.29
C ASP A 283 16.22 34.83 -23.39
N ASP A 284 15.51 35.90 -23.00
CA ASP A 284 16.04 36.98 -22.14
C ASP A 284 15.77 36.74 -20.64
N THR A 285 15.10 35.64 -20.27
CA THR A 285 14.76 35.30 -18.87
C THR A 285 15.91 34.57 -18.19
N ASP A 286 16.45 35.15 -17.11
CA ASP A 286 17.47 34.49 -16.28
C ASP A 286 16.87 33.48 -15.28
N ASP A 287 17.72 32.60 -14.74
CA ASP A 287 17.32 31.51 -13.84
C ASP A 287 16.60 32.01 -12.57
N GLU A 288 17.04 33.13 -11.99
CA GLU A 288 16.44 33.72 -10.77
C GLU A 288 15.04 34.27 -11.07
N THR A 289 14.85 34.86 -12.25
CA THR A 289 13.55 35.35 -12.71
C THR A 289 12.63 34.19 -13.06
N TRP A 290 13.15 33.12 -13.67
CA TRP A 290 12.39 31.91 -13.97
C TRP A 290 11.86 31.24 -12.71
N GLU A 291 12.72 31.05 -11.68
CA GLU A 291 12.35 30.43 -10.41
C GLU A 291 11.27 31.25 -9.67
N ARG A 292 11.42 32.57 -9.62
CA ARG A 292 10.41 33.47 -9.05
C ARG A 292 9.07 33.40 -9.80
N LEU A 293 9.09 33.26 -11.12
CA LEU A 293 7.88 33.11 -11.94
C LEU A 293 7.20 31.75 -11.70
N ALA A 294 7.97 30.69 -11.51
CA ALA A 294 7.46 29.37 -11.16
C ALA A 294 6.80 29.36 -9.77
N ASP A 295 7.40 30.01 -8.77
CA ASP A 295 6.79 30.18 -7.44
C ASP A 295 5.47 30.98 -7.50
N GLU A 296 5.42 32.01 -8.35
CA GLU A 296 4.22 32.82 -8.59
C GLU A 296 3.11 31.99 -9.26
N GLU A 297 3.45 31.21 -10.30
CA GLU A 297 2.52 30.30 -10.97
C GLU A 297 1.97 29.24 -10.02
N GLN A 298 2.81 28.64 -9.18
CA GLN A 298 2.39 27.67 -8.17
C GLN A 298 1.40 28.30 -7.18
N THR A 299 1.67 29.53 -6.73
CA THR A 299 0.78 30.28 -5.84
C THR A 299 -0.56 30.59 -6.50
N LEU A 300 -0.55 31.03 -7.76
CA LEU A 300 -1.75 31.34 -8.54
C LEU A 300 -2.58 30.09 -8.83
N SER A 301 -1.93 28.98 -9.17
CA SER A 301 -2.57 27.67 -9.40
C SER A 301 -3.23 27.14 -8.12
N ALA A 302 -2.56 27.28 -6.97
CA ALA A 302 -3.16 26.93 -5.68
C ALA A 302 -4.40 27.79 -5.39
N ARG A 303 -4.33 29.11 -5.67
CA ARG A 303 -5.46 30.01 -5.50
C ARG A 303 -6.63 29.70 -6.45
N GLN A 304 -6.35 29.34 -7.70
CA GLN A 304 -7.35 28.91 -8.68
C GLN A 304 -8.07 27.64 -8.20
N ALA A 305 -7.31 26.66 -7.70
CA ALA A 305 -7.87 25.44 -7.12
C ALA A 305 -8.75 25.73 -5.89
N GLU A 306 -8.32 26.62 -4.98
CA GLU A 306 -9.15 27.05 -3.83
C GLU A 306 -10.49 27.66 -4.26
N ILE A 307 -10.49 28.49 -5.30
CA ILE A 307 -11.72 29.12 -5.81
C ILE A 307 -12.64 28.07 -6.43
N GLU A 308 -12.10 27.21 -7.31
CA GLU A 308 -12.87 26.15 -7.99
C GLU A 308 -13.44 25.14 -6.98
N ASP A 309 -12.67 24.70 -5.98
CA ASP A 309 -13.14 23.82 -4.91
C ASP A 309 -14.28 24.49 -4.11
N GLY A 310 -14.18 25.79 -3.88
CA GLY A 310 -15.23 26.59 -3.23
C GLY A 310 -16.53 26.73 -4.05
N LEU A 311 -16.53 26.38 -5.34
CA LEU A 311 -17.73 26.37 -6.17
C LEU A 311 -18.57 25.11 -5.96
N TYR A 312 -18.06 24.07 -5.30
CA TYR A 312 -18.80 22.84 -5.07
C TYR A 312 -19.56 22.91 -3.74
N ALA A 313 -20.88 22.96 -3.82
CA ALA A 313 -21.75 23.00 -2.64
C ALA A 313 -22.76 21.84 -2.64
N PHE A 314 -23.10 21.36 -1.44
CA PHE A 314 -24.18 20.41 -1.24
C PHE A 314 -25.51 21.14 -1.06
N ASP A 315 -26.58 20.57 -1.60
CA ASP A 315 -27.92 21.11 -1.34
C ASP A 315 -28.28 20.91 0.15
N PRO A 316 -28.88 21.90 0.83
CA PRO A 316 -29.29 21.75 2.22
C PRO A 316 -30.21 20.55 2.48
N SER A 317 -31.05 20.17 1.51
CA SER A 317 -31.91 18.98 1.61
C SER A 317 -31.11 17.67 1.57
N ASP A 318 -29.96 17.66 0.87
CA ASP A 318 -29.03 16.54 0.86
C ASP A 318 -28.24 16.45 2.15
N MET A 319 -27.77 17.58 2.68
CA MET A 319 -27.08 17.64 3.97
C MET A 319 -27.98 17.16 5.13
N ALA A 320 -29.29 17.41 5.05
CA ALA A 320 -30.25 16.96 6.06
C ALA A 320 -30.47 15.44 6.13
N ARG A 321 -30.06 14.68 5.10
CA ARG A 321 -30.16 13.20 5.02
C ARG A 321 -28.82 12.48 4.90
N ALA A 322 -27.76 13.22 4.59
CA ALA A 322 -26.41 12.71 4.47
C ALA A 322 -25.57 13.14 5.68
N GLY A 323 -24.46 12.48 5.87
CA GLY A 323 -23.50 12.79 6.92
C GLY A 323 -22.07 12.79 6.43
N VAL A 324 -21.18 12.88 7.40
CA VAL A 324 -19.75 13.08 7.20
C VAL A 324 -18.97 12.01 7.94
N ILE A 325 -17.95 11.47 7.29
CA ILE A 325 -16.96 10.61 7.91
C ILE A 325 -15.66 11.40 8.02
N VAL A 326 -15.15 11.55 9.25
CA VAL A 326 -13.83 12.12 9.49
C VAL A 326 -12.85 10.96 9.71
N THR A 327 -11.90 10.82 8.81
CA THR A 327 -10.89 9.73 8.79
C THR A 327 -9.49 10.33 8.77
N LEU A 328 -8.47 9.46 8.68
CA LEU A 328 -7.08 9.88 8.47
C LEU A 328 -6.62 9.51 7.06
N GLY A 329 -5.98 10.47 6.40
CA GLY A 329 -5.25 10.29 5.16
C GLY A 329 -4.00 9.43 5.34
N HIS A 330 -3.30 9.14 4.24
CA HIS A 330 -2.10 8.29 4.26
C HIS A 330 -0.93 8.92 5.03
N ASP A 331 -0.84 10.24 5.02
CA ASP A 331 0.12 11.05 5.77
C ASP A 331 -0.16 11.10 7.28
N GLY A 332 -1.40 10.84 7.69
CA GLY A 332 -1.87 10.97 9.08
C GLY A 332 -2.62 12.27 9.35
N GLU A 333 -2.90 13.07 8.31
CA GLU A 333 -3.73 14.27 8.45
C GLU A 333 -5.22 13.91 8.43
N PRO A 334 -6.09 14.66 9.14
CA PRO A 334 -7.53 14.48 9.07
C PRO A 334 -8.08 14.71 7.66
N ASP A 335 -8.87 13.76 7.19
CA ASP A 335 -9.62 13.86 5.94
C ASP A 335 -11.13 13.84 6.23
N VAL A 336 -11.86 14.77 5.60
CA VAL A 336 -13.29 15.00 5.87
C VAL A 336 -14.10 14.61 4.64
N LEU A 337 -14.63 13.39 4.69
CA LEU A 337 -15.42 12.81 3.62
C LEU A 337 -16.89 13.20 3.80
N ARG A 338 -17.37 14.14 2.98
CA ARG A 338 -18.75 14.66 2.99
C ARG A 338 -19.68 13.91 2.03
N GLY A 339 -20.97 13.89 2.36
CA GLY A 339 -22.03 13.39 1.46
C GLY A 339 -22.30 11.90 1.55
N PHE A 340 -22.45 11.33 2.76
CA PHE A 340 -22.74 9.89 2.96
C PHE A 340 -24.14 9.64 3.53
N VAL A 341 -24.99 8.90 2.82
CA VAL A 341 -26.30 8.44 3.30
C VAL A 341 -26.18 6.99 3.77
N ILE A 342 -26.69 6.67 4.95
CA ILE A 342 -26.69 5.30 5.48
C ILE A 342 -27.63 4.44 4.62
N ARG A 343 -27.16 3.30 4.09
CA ARG A 343 -28.05 2.35 3.40
C ARG A 343 -28.96 1.68 4.41
N GLU A 344 -30.27 1.71 4.21
CA GLU A 344 -31.18 0.89 5.00
C GLU A 344 -30.88 -0.60 4.75
N PRO A 345 -30.80 -1.45 5.79
CA PRO A 345 -30.65 -2.88 5.60
C PRO A 345 -31.89 -3.41 4.88
N ALA A 346 -31.69 -4.06 3.73
CA ALA A 346 -32.77 -4.79 3.06
C ALA A 346 -33.41 -5.76 4.06
N ALA A 347 -34.73 -5.68 4.23
CA ALA A 347 -35.45 -6.50 5.19
C ALA A 347 -35.20 -7.99 4.91
N PRO A 348 -34.87 -8.81 5.93
CA PRO A 348 -34.61 -10.23 5.73
C PRO A 348 -35.91 -10.92 5.34
N GLU A 349 -35.96 -11.53 4.15
CA GLU A 349 -37.01 -12.47 3.79
C GLU A 349 -37.02 -13.63 4.80
N THR A 350 -38.18 -13.90 5.38
CA THR A 350 -38.39 -14.88 6.43
C THR A 350 -38.02 -16.30 5.96
N ALA A 351 -36.86 -16.79 6.39
CA ALA A 351 -36.48 -18.20 6.26
C ALA A 351 -36.91 -18.97 7.52
N THR A 352 -37.68 -20.04 7.30
CA THR A 352 -38.17 -20.99 8.31
C THR A 352 -37.02 -21.76 8.98
N ASP A 353 -37.17 -21.96 10.29
CA ASP A 353 -36.26 -22.65 11.22
C ASP A 353 -35.76 -24.04 10.79
N GLY A 354 -34.49 -24.32 11.10
CA GLY A 354 -33.85 -25.64 11.06
C GLY A 354 -32.56 -25.66 11.91
N GLU A 355 -32.62 -26.37 13.02
CA GLU A 355 -31.70 -26.44 14.18
C GLU A 355 -30.16 -26.61 13.98
N ARG A 356 -29.44 -25.76 14.74
CA ARG A 356 -28.11 -25.83 15.42
C ARG A 356 -27.16 -27.04 15.21
N SER A 357 -25.88 -26.69 15.02
CA SER A 357 -24.76 -27.21 15.84
C SER A 357 -23.58 -26.22 15.89
N THR A 358 -22.94 -26.13 17.05
CA THR A 358 -21.92 -25.15 17.49
C THR A 358 -20.48 -25.56 17.16
N GLY A 359 -19.60 -24.60 16.83
CA GLY A 359 -18.15 -24.75 17.07
C GLY A 359 -17.18 -23.89 16.23
N SER A 360 -16.56 -22.90 16.91
CA SER A 360 -15.31 -22.19 16.57
C SER A 360 -15.36 -21.03 15.55
N GLY A 361 -14.93 -19.86 16.02
CA GLY A 361 -14.99 -18.58 15.32
C GLY A 361 -13.95 -18.45 14.20
N VAL A 362 -14.48 -18.29 12.99
CA VAL A 362 -13.91 -17.55 11.87
C VAL A 362 -15.08 -16.75 11.30
N ALA A 363 -14.89 -15.45 11.07
CA ALA A 363 -15.93 -14.58 10.53
C ALA A 363 -16.52 -15.19 9.23
N ALA A 364 -17.84 -15.37 9.22
CA ALA A 364 -18.54 -16.01 8.13
C ALA A 364 -18.44 -15.17 6.85
N PRO A 365 -18.13 -15.75 5.67
CA PRO A 365 -18.28 -15.05 4.41
C PRO A 365 -19.75 -14.68 4.22
N VAL A 366 -19.99 -13.45 3.77
CA VAL A 366 -21.32 -13.00 3.36
C VAL A 366 -21.80 -13.95 2.25
N ILE A 367 -22.91 -14.64 2.52
CA ILE A 367 -23.60 -15.47 1.56
C ILE A 367 -24.12 -14.54 0.47
N VAL A 368 -23.38 -14.50 -0.65
CA VAL A 368 -23.89 -14.09 -1.96
C VAL A 368 -25.21 -14.84 -2.17
N PRO A 369 -26.29 -14.22 -2.70
CA PRO A 369 -27.38 -15.02 -3.22
C PRO A 369 -26.74 -15.99 -4.20
N ASP A 370 -26.85 -17.29 -3.91
CA ASP A 370 -26.42 -18.35 -4.80
C ASP A 370 -27.30 -18.24 -6.04
N VAL A 371 -26.94 -17.35 -6.96
CA VAL A 371 -27.28 -17.52 -8.37
C VAL A 371 -26.54 -18.79 -8.72
N LYS A 372 -27.22 -19.92 -8.50
CA LYS A 372 -26.70 -21.24 -8.79
C LYS A 372 -26.03 -21.14 -10.15
N PRO A 373 -24.71 -21.35 -10.26
CA PRO A 373 -24.03 -21.24 -11.52
C PRO A 373 -24.80 -22.12 -12.48
N VAL A 374 -25.26 -21.54 -13.59
CA VAL A 374 -25.84 -22.32 -14.67
C VAL A 374 -24.75 -23.30 -15.05
N LYS A 375 -24.88 -24.57 -14.63
CA LYS A 375 -23.92 -25.61 -14.95
C LYS A 375 -23.95 -25.74 -16.46
N GLY A 376 -22.98 -25.09 -17.10
CA GLY A 376 -22.74 -25.21 -18.52
C GLY A 376 -22.50 -26.67 -18.90
N PRO A 377 -22.59 -27.02 -20.19
CA PRO A 377 -22.42 -28.39 -20.65
C PRO A 377 -20.99 -28.92 -20.48
N HIS A 378 -20.02 -28.09 -20.10
CA HIS A 378 -18.62 -28.45 -19.98
C HIS A 378 -18.18 -28.73 -18.53
N SER A 379 -17.16 -29.58 -18.37
CA SER A 379 -16.51 -29.79 -17.07
C SER A 379 -15.65 -28.58 -16.69
N GLU A 380 -15.47 -28.30 -15.40
CA GLU A 380 -14.62 -27.20 -14.89
C GLU A 380 -13.23 -27.16 -15.56
N LYS A 381 -12.61 -28.33 -15.77
CA LYS A 381 -11.30 -28.43 -16.43
C LYS A 381 -11.35 -28.00 -17.91
N LEU A 382 -12.42 -28.35 -18.62
CA LEU A 382 -12.61 -27.93 -20.01
C LEU A 382 -12.97 -26.44 -20.08
N THR A 383 -13.80 -25.95 -19.15
CA THR A 383 -14.18 -24.54 -19.05
C THR A 383 -12.96 -23.64 -18.79
N LEU A 384 -12.10 -24.00 -17.83
CA LEU A 384 -10.83 -23.31 -17.58
C LEU A 384 -9.95 -23.26 -18.83
N ARG A 385 -9.84 -24.38 -19.56
CA ARG A 385 -9.04 -24.46 -20.78
C ARG A 385 -9.59 -23.58 -21.90
N LEU A 386 -10.91 -23.61 -22.11
CA LEU A 386 -11.56 -22.74 -23.08
C LEU A 386 -11.36 -21.28 -22.69
N ASN A 387 -11.71 -20.89 -21.47
CA ASN A 387 -11.56 -19.51 -20.99
C ASN A 387 -10.11 -19.00 -21.06
N ALA A 388 -9.11 -19.84 -20.82
CA ALA A 388 -7.69 -19.52 -21.07
C ALA A 388 -7.41 -19.23 -22.55
N ARG A 389 -8.01 -19.98 -23.49
CA ARG A 389 -7.89 -19.72 -24.93
C ARG A 389 -8.51 -18.39 -25.34
N ARG A 390 -9.72 -18.06 -24.85
CA ARG A 390 -10.33 -16.73 -25.08
C ARG A 390 -9.44 -15.63 -24.54
N THR A 391 -8.93 -15.81 -23.32
CA THR A 391 -8.08 -14.81 -22.65
C THR A 391 -6.80 -14.57 -23.44
N ALA A 392 -6.15 -15.63 -23.92
CA ALA A 392 -4.96 -15.52 -24.77
C ALA A 392 -5.26 -14.84 -26.12
N ALA A 393 -6.38 -15.14 -26.77
CA ALA A 393 -6.78 -14.50 -28.02
C ALA A 393 -7.03 -12.99 -27.85
N VAL A 394 -7.73 -12.61 -26.78
CA VAL A 394 -7.99 -11.20 -26.43
C VAL A 394 -6.69 -10.48 -26.08
N ALA A 395 -5.82 -11.09 -25.27
CA ALA A 395 -4.52 -10.52 -24.91
C ALA A 395 -3.64 -10.28 -26.15
N ALA A 396 -3.53 -11.27 -27.05
CA ALA A 396 -2.74 -11.15 -28.28
C ALA A 396 -3.29 -10.07 -29.23
N ALA A 397 -4.62 -9.93 -29.32
CA ALA A 397 -5.24 -8.85 -30.09
C ALA A 397 -5.02 -7.47 -29.43
N LEU A 398 -5.18 -7.36 -28.12
CA LEU A 398 -4.98 -6.12 -27.36
C LEU A 398 -3.55 -5.61 -27.44
N ALA A 399 -2.57 -6.51 -27.40
CA ALA A 399 -1.16 -6.22 -27.52
C ALA A 399 -0.79 -5.46 -28.81
N ASN A 400 -1.57 -5.67 -29.88
CA ASN A 400 -1.37 -5.05 -31.18
C ASN A 400 -2.29 -3.84 -31.43
N ASN A 401 -3.07 -3.41 -30.41
CA ASN A 401 -4.02 -2.30 -30.51
C ASN A 401 -3.79 -1.27 -29.37
N PRO A 402 -2.79 -0.37 -29.51
CA PRO A 402 -2.40 0.54 -28.43
C PRO A 402 -3.51 1.47 -27.92
N HIS A 403 -4.37 1.93 -28.83
CA HIS A 403 -5.50 2.80 -28.46
C HIS A 403 -6.52 2.06 -27.58
N VAL A 404 -6.87 0.81 -27.92
CA VAL A 404 -7.80 0.00 -27.13
C VAL A 404 -7.18 -0.39 -25.79
N ALA A 405 -5.87 -0.64 -25.75
CA ALA A 405 -5.14 -0.91 -24.50
C ALA A 405 -5.12 0.30 -23.56
N LEU A 406 -4.85 1.51 -24.08
CA LEU A 406 -4.94 2.74 -23.31
C LEU A 406 -6.37 2.98 -22.79
N ALA A 407 -7.38 2.81 -23.64
CA ALA A 407 -8.78 2.94 -23.25
C ALA A 407 -9.19 1.92 -22.18
N ALA A 408 -8.72 0.66 -22.28
CA ALA A 408 -8.97 -0.37 -21.28
C ALA A 408 -8.31 -0.04 -19.93
N LEU A 409 -7.09 0.53 -19.95
CA LEU A 409 -6.39 0.99 -18.74
C LEU A 409 -7.13 2.15 -18.07
N ILE A 410 -7.53 3.18 -18.83
CA ILE A 410 -8.31 4.31 -18.32
C ILE A 410 -9.67 3.85 -17.81
N HIS A 411 -10.37 2.99 -18.56
CA HIS A 411 -11.64 2.40 -18.15
C HIS A 411 -11.52 1.70 -16.79
N ARG A 412 -10.42 0.98 -16.53
CA ARG A 412 -10.17 0.41 -15.20
C ARG A 412 -10.05 1.48 -14.12
N GLN A 413 -9.20 2.48 -14.33
CA GLN A 413 -8.96 3.51 -13.33
C GLN A 413 -10.28 4.19 -12.94
N MET A 414 -11.09 4.51 -13.95
CA MET A 414 -12.44 5.08 -13.73
C MET A 414 -13.40 4.06 -13.10
N ALA A 415 -13.48 2.83 -13.58
CA ALA A 415 -14.39 1.82 -13.00
C ALA A 415 -14.05 1.50 -11.53
N GLY A 416 -12.77 1.51 -11.14
CA GLY A 416 -12.34 1.33 -9.75
C GLY A 416 -12.69 2.50 -8.84
N GLU A 417 -12.70 3.72 -9.38
CA GLU A 417 -13.09 4.94 -8.65
C GLU A 417 -14.62 5.08 -8.53
N TYR A 418 -15.36 4.64 -9.55
CA TYR A 418 -16.79 4.93 -9.71
C TYR A 418 -17.73 3.71 -9.59
N SER A 419 -17.22 2.49 -9.40
CA SER A 419 -18.04 1.27 -9.22
C SER A 419 -17.81 0.61 -7.85
N HIS A 420 -18.90 0.19 -7.20
CA HIS A 420 -18.90 -0.42 -5.86
C HIS A 420 -18.50 -1.91 -5.82
N ARG A 421 -18.07 -2.51 -6.94
CA ARG A 421 -17.55 -3.89 -6.98
C ARG A 421 -16.19 -3.92 -7.67
N GLY A 422 -15.20 -4.58 -7.06
CA GLY A 422 -13.86 -4.78 -7.63
C GLY A 422 -13.82 -5.60 -8.93
N GLU A 423 -14.95 -6.20 -9.32
CA GLU A 423 -15.11 -7.12 -10.46
C GLU A 423 -15.58 -6.43 -11.77
N VAL A 424 -15.77 -5.11 -11.80
CA VAL A 424 -16.30 -4.41 -13.00
C VAL A 424 -15.23 -4.07 -14.04
N SER A 425 -13.97 -4.40 -13.77
CA SER A 425 -12.89 -4.21 -14.74
C SER A 425 -11.80 -5.27 -14.60
N ALA A 426 -11.22 -5.69 -15.72
CA ALA A 426 -10.33 -6.85 -15.83
C ALA A 426 -8.88 -6.63 -15.34
N ILE A 427 -8.55 -5.51 -14.70
CA ILE A 427 -7.16 -5.19 -14.31
C ILE A 427 -7.12 -4.51 -12.94
N ASP A 428 -6.80 -5.17 -11.84
CA ASP A 428 -6.29 -4.41 -10.68
C ASP A 428 -4.87 -3.92 -11.04
N VAL A 429 -4.49 -2.64 -10.84
CA VAL A 429 -3.09 -2.23 -11.12
C VAL A 429 -2.19 -2.66 -9.97
N SER A 430 -2.10 -3.97 -9.86
CA SER A 430 -1.02 -4.76 -9.31
C SER A 430 -0.55 -5.63 -10.48
N PHE A 431 0.68 -5.41 -10.97
CA PHE A 431 1.20 -6.12 -12.13
C PHE A 431 1.35 -7.62 -11.83
N HIS A 432 0.37 -8.42 -12.25
CA HIS A 432 0.40 -9.87 -12.20
C HIS A 432 0.51 -10.41 -13.63
N ASP A 433 1.67 -10.96 -13.98
CA ASP A 433 1.89 -11.62 -15.27
C ASP A 433 1.10 -12.94 -15.33
N GLN A 434 0.01 -12.97 -16.09
CA GLN A 434 -0.88 -14.13 -16.18
C GLN A 434 -0.45 -15.17 -17.24
N SER A 435 0.62 -14.91 -18.00
CA SER A 435 1.06 -15.79 -19.10
C SER A 435 1.40 -17.22 -18.63
N THR A 436 1.87 -17.37 -17.39
CA THR A 436 2.19 -18.68 -16.80
C THR A 436 0.93 -19.48 -16.48
N ASP A 437 -0.12 -18.83 -15.98
CA ASP A 437 -1.40 -19.49 -15.69
C ASP A 437 -2.18 -19.84 -16.97
N LEU A 438 -2.09 -19.01 -18.02
CA LEU A 438 -2.63 -19.35 -19.34
C LEU A 438 -2.01 -20.64 -19.91
N ALA A 439 -0.69 -20.77 -19.90
CA ALA A 439 0.01 -21.96 -20.39
C ALA A 439 -0.28 -23.22 -19.56
N LYS A 440 -0.53 -23.06 -18.25
CA LYS A 440 -0.93 -24.16 -17.36
C LYS A 440 -2.31 -24.71 -17.70
N HIS A 441 -3.28 -23.85 -18.01
CA HIS A 441 -4.65 -24.25 -18.31
C HIS A 441 -4.88 -24.66 -19.77
N ALA A 442 -4.09 -24.13 -20.71
CA ALA A 442 -4.11 -24.48 -22.12
C ALA A 442 -2.68 -24.71 -22.68
N PRO A 443 -2.03 -25.86 -22.37
CA PRO A 443 -0.63 -26.13 -22.73
C PRO A 443 -0.32 -26.05 -24.22
N GLU A 444 -1.32 -26.27 -25.06
CA GLU A 444 -1.18 -26.17 -26.52
C GLU A 444 -1.07 -24.73 -27.04
N LEU A 445 -1.21 -23.71 -26.18
CA LEU A 445 -0.87 -22.32 -26.51
C LEU A 445 0.62 -22.11 -26.77
N ASN A 446 1.49 -22.95 -26.20
CA ASN A 446 2.94 -22.85 -26.41
C ASN A 446 3.37 -23.07 -27.87
N SER A 447 2.49 -23.63 -28.70
CA SER A 447 2.70 -23.84 -30.14
C SER A 447 1.80 -22.95 -31.01
N ASP A 448 1.01 -22.06 -30.40
CA ASP A 448 0.07 -21.18 -31.08
C ASP A 448 0.78 -19.94 -31.64
N LEU A 449 0.56 -19.61 -32.91
CA LEU A 449 1.31 -18.55 -33.59
C LEU A 449 1.02 -17.16 -33.01
N ALA A 450 -0.25 -16.85 -32.73
CA ALA A 450 -0.63 -15.53 -32.22
C ALA A 450 -0.12 -15.32 -30.79
N TYR A 451 -0.26 -16.35 -29.95
CA TYR A 451 0.24 -16.31 -28.58
C TYR A 451 1.77 -16.24 -28.49
N THR A 452 2.47 -17.04 -29.30
CA THR A 452 3.95 -17.03 -29.32
C THR A 452 4.51 -15.72 -29.87
N ALA A 453 3.87 -15.11 -30.87
CA ALA A 453 4.24 -13.79 -31.36
C ALA A 453 4.09 -12.71 -30.28
N PHE A 454 2.99 -12.71 -29.53
CA PHE A 454 2.78 -11.83 -28.37
C PHE A 454 3.89 -11.97 -27.32
N VAL A 455 4.22 -13.21 -26.91
CA VAL A 455 5.28 -13.46 -25.91
C VAL A 455 6.66 -13.05 -26.44
N ALA A 456 6.96 -13.31 -27.71
CA ALA A 456 8.23 -12.96 -28.34
C ALA A 456 8.42 -11.43 -28.49
N GLN A 457 7.34 -10.70 -28.81
CA GLN A 457 7.36 -9.24 -28.91
C GLN A 457 7.77 -8.60 -27.57
N ARG A 458 7.25 -9.11 -26.44
CA ARG A 458 7.63 -8.64 -25.09
C ARG A 458 9.10 -8.95 -24.77
N GLN A 459 9.62 -10.11 -25.17
CA GLN A 459 11.04 -10.45 -24.96
C GLN A 459 11.99 -9.58 -25.78
N THR A 460 11.53 -9.03 -26.91
CA THR A 460 12.33 -8.12 -27.74
C THR A 460 12.65 -6.82 -27.01
N TRP A 461 11.74 -6.30 -26.18
CA TRP A 461 12.02 -5.15 -25.32
C TRP A 461 13.10 -5.44 -24.28
N GLY A 462 13.12 -6.66 -23.73
CA GLY A 462 14.17 -7.11 -22.80
C GLY A 462 15.59 -7.05 -23.37
N ALA A 463 15.76 -6.96 -24.69
CA ALA A 463 17.05 -6.83 -25.35
C ALA A 463 17.52 -5.38 -25.54
N VAL A 464 16.62 -4.39 -25.38
CA VAL A 464 16.90 -2.97 -25.65
C VAL A 464 16.72 -2.06 -24.43
N ILE A 465 16.04 -2.53 -23.37
CA ILE A 465 15.92 -1.79 -22.11
C ILE A 465 17.27 -1.74 -21.37
N PRO A 466 17.59 -0.64 -20.65
CA PRO A 466 18.73 -0.59 -19.75
C PRO A 466 18.64 -1.66 -18.67
N GLY A 467 19.76 -2.30 -18.34
CA GLY A 467 19.86 -3.27 -17.23
C GLY A 467 19.93 -2.62 -15.83
N ASP A 468 19.81 -1.30 -15.77
CA ASP A 468 19.85 -0.48 -14.56
C ASP A 468 18.47 0.18 -14.34
N SER A 469 17.91 0.00 -13.15
CA SER A 469 16.59 0.52 -12.78
C SER A 469 16.55 2.05 -12.78
N ASP A 470 17.66 2.71 -12.44
CA ASP A 470 17.72 4.17 -12.36
C ASP A 470 17.79 4.81 -13.76
N ALA A 471 18.33 4.09 -14.75
CA ALA A 471 18.42 4.53 -16.14
C ALA A 471 17.14 4.28 -16.95
N LEU A 472 16.25 3.39 -16.49
CA LEU A 472 15.06 2.96 -17.22
C LEU A 472 14.07 4.11 -17.46
N LEU A 473 13.83 4.95 -16.45
CA LEU A 473 12.91 6.07 -16.57
C LEU A 473 13.39 7.09 -17.61
N SER A 474 14.67 7.44 -17.56
CA SER A 474 15.27 8.38 -18.53
C SER A 474 15.19 7.82 -19.95
N TRP A 475 15.47 6.52 -20.12
CA TRP A 475 15.32 5.86 -21.42
C TRP A 475 13.88 5.84 -21.93
N LEU A 476 12.88 5.65 -21.05
CA LEU A 476 11.46 5.71 -21.40
C LEU A 476 11.05 7.12 -21.84
N ILE A 477 11.52 8.17 -21.14
CA ILE A 477 11.24 9.57 -21.49
C ILE A 477 11.79 9.93 -22.89
N GLU A 478 12.90 9.31 -23.29
CA GLU A 478 13.51 9.51 -24.62
C GLU A 478 12.78 8.76 -25.76
N GLN A 479 11.82 7.89 -25.45
CA GLN A 479 11.06 7.15 -26.48
C GLN A 479 9.99 8.03 -27.11
N THR A 480 9.60 7.68 -28.34
CA THR A 480 8.45 8.31 -29.00
C THR A 480 7.13 7.86 -28.37
N ASP A 481 6.09 8.71 -28.44
CA ASP A 481 4.75 8.35 -27.97
C ASP A 481 4.22 7.05 -28.62
N GLU A 482 4.52 6.83 -29.89
CA GLU A 482 4.14 5.60 -30.61
C GLU A 482 4.77 4.36 -29.95
N GLN A 483 6.06 4.44 -29.60
CA GLN A 483 6.77 3.35 -28.92
C GLN A 483 6.27 3.16 -27.49
N LEU A 484 6.05 4.25 -26.74
CA LEU A 484 5.50 4.19 -25.39
C LEU A 484 4.11 3.55 -25.38
N LEU A 485 3.24 3.93 -26.31
CA LEU A 485 1.91 3.34 -26.46
C LEU A 485 1.98 1.87 -26.86
N GLN A 486 2.94 1.48 -27.70
CA GLN A 486 3.12 0.08 -28.07
C GLN A 486 3.65 -0.76 -26.90
N MET A 487 4.58 -0.22 -26.08
CA MET A 487 5.01 -0.85 -24.83
C MET A 487 3.83 -0.98 -23.86
N LEU A 488 3.07 0.10 -23.65
CA LEU A 488 1.87 0.10 -22.81
C LEU A 488 0.90 -1.00 -23.25
N ALA A 489 0.63 -1.12 -24.55
CA ALA A 489 -0.27 -2.14 -25.09
C ALA A 489 0.17 -3.57 -24.74
N GLN A 490 1.46 -3.86 -24.88
CA GLN A 490 2.04 -5.18 -24.62
C GLN A 490 1.99 -5.54 -23.13
N TYR A 491 2.27 -4.57 -22.26
CA TYR A 491 2.23 -4.78 -20.82
C TYR A 491 0.80 -4.86 -20.27
N VAL A 492 -0.13 -4.03 -20.76
CA VAL A 492 -1.57 -4.12 -20.43
C VAL A 492 -2.17 -5.43 -20.93
N ALA A 493 -1.78 -5.91 -22.11
CA ALA A 493 -2.22 -7.21 -22.61
C ALA A 493 -1.81 -8.38 -21.70
N SER A 494 -0.65 -8.31 -21.05
CA SER A 494 -0.17 -9.36 -20.13
C SER A 494 -0.94 -9.47 -18.81
N THR A 495 -1.71 -8.43 -18.46
CA THR A 495 -2.53 -8.39 -17.25
C THR A 495 -3.98 -8.81 -17.49
N VAL A 496 -4.37 -9.10 -18.74
CA VAL A 496 -5.74 -9.53 -19.07
C VAL A 496 -6.02 -10.88 -18.41
N ASP A 497 -6.98 -10.90 -17.49
CA ASP A 497 -7.52 -12.12 -16.91
C ASP A 497 -8.98 -12.33 -17.31
N GLY A 498 -9.25 -13.52 -17.83
CA GLY A 498 -10.60 -14.00 -18.13
C GLY A 498 -10.77 -15.49 -17.85
N VAL A 499 -9.88 -16.08 -17.03
CA VAL A 499 -9.87 -17.50 -16.75
C VAL A 499 -10.83 -17.82 -15.61
N ALA A 500 -12.09 -18.07 -15.97
CA ALA A 500 -13.12 -18.48 -15.01
C ALA A 500 -13.32 -20.01 -15.00
N LYS A 501 -13.80 -20.54 -13.87
CA LYS A 501 -14.16 -21.96 -13.68
C LYS A 501 -15.53 -22.31 -14.23
N ASP A 502 -16.33 -21.31 -14.57
CA ASP A 502 -17.68 -21.43 -15.08
C ASP A 502 -17.83 -20.70 -16.44
N GLU A 503 -19.03 -20.81 -17.02
CA GLU A 503 -19.39 -20.24 -18.32
C GLU A 503 -20.22 -18.95 -18.15
N THR A 504 -20.10 -18.27 -17.00
CA THR A 504 -20.88 -17.05 -16.73
C THR A 504 -20.38 -15.85 -17.54
N PRO A 505 -21.21 -14.80 -17.71
CA PRO A 505 -20.78 -13.56 -18.36
C PRO A 505 -19.52 -13.00 -17.71
N HIS A 506 -18.55 -12.57 -18.53
CA HIS A 506 -17.26 -12.09 -18.05
C HIS A 506 -16.92 -10.74 -18.69
N ALA A 507 -16.30 -9.83 -17.93
CA ALA A 507 -15.96 -8.48 -18.38
C ALA A 507 -15.07 -8.48 -19.64
N ILE A 508 -14.15 -9.44 -19.74
CA ILE A 508 -13.27 -9.65 -20.91
C ILE A 508 -14.03 -9.70 -22.26
N ASN A 509 -15.29 -10.13 -22.26
CA ASN A 509 -16.09 -10.26 -23.47
C ASN A 509 -16.37 -8.89 -24.13
N ALA A 510 -16.30 -7.78 -23.38
CA ALA A 510 -16.44 -6.43 -23.94
C ALA A 510 -15.26 -6.02 -24.83
N LEU A 511 -14.08 -6.62 -24.64
CA LEU A 511 -12.90 -6.34 -25.46
C LEU A 511 -12.96 -7.00 -26.84
N ILE A 512 -13.70 -8.11 -26.97
CA ILE A 512 -13.81 -8.86 -28.24
C ILE A 512 -14.32 -7.95 -29.38
N PRO A 513 -15.49 -7.28 -29.26
CA PRO A 513 -15.97 -6.37 -30.31
C PRO A 513 -15.09 -5.12 -30.43
N ALA A 514 -14.55 -4.59 -29.34
CA ALA A 514 -13.69 -3.40 -29.36
C ALA A 514 -12.39 -3.62 -30.14
N LEU A 515 -11.88 -4.85 -30.14
CA LEU A 515 -10.69 -5.28 -30.88
C LEU A 515 -10.99 -5.77 -32.30
N GLY A 516 -12.26 -5.80 -32.71
CA GLY A 516 -12.67 -6.43 -33.96
C GLY A 516 -12.30 -7.91 -34.03
N LEU A 517 -12.21 -8.59 -32.89
CA LEU A 517 -11.71 -9.95 -32.79
C LEU A 517 -12.81 -10.98 -33.11
N THR A 518 -12.53 -11.85 -34.07
CA THR A 518 -13.35 -13.05 -34.34
C THR A 518 -12.69 -14.27 -33.70
N LEU A 519 -13.25 -14.77 -32.60
CA LEU A 519 -12.65 -15.90 -31.86
C LEU A 519 -12.50 -17.17 -32.72
N ALA A 520 -13.37 -17.38 -33.71
CA ALA A 520 -13.32 -18.53 -34.63
C ALA A 520 -12.08 -18.52 -35.55
N ASP A 521 -11.45 -17.37 -35.76
CA ASP A 521 -10.20 -17.25 -36.52
C ASP A 521 -8.99 -17.69 -35.68
N THR A 522 -9.11 -17.60 -34.34
CA THR A 522 -8.04 -17.90 -33.38
C THR A 522 -8.13 -19.29 -32.76
N TRP A 523 -9.28 -19.97 -32.89
CA TRP A 523 -9.50 -21.28 -32.26
C TRP A 523 -10.44 -22.16 -33.09
N GLN A 524 -10.12 -23.46 -33.13
CA GLN A 524 -10.98 -24.49 -33.72
C GLN A 524 -11.02 -25.74 -32.83
N PRO A 525 -12.13 -26.50 -32.84
CA PRO A 525 -12.28 -27.67 -32.01
C PRO A 525 -11.38 -28.81 -32.52
N THR A 526 -10.38 -29.18 -31.73
CA THR A 526 -9.52 -30.34 -32.01
C THR A 526 -9.92 -31.54 -31.16
N LYS A 527 -9.45 -32.74 -31.54
CA LYS A 527 -9.67 -33.95 -30.76
C LYS A 527 -9.14 -33.76 -29.33
N ALA A 528 -7.89 -33.31 -29.22
CA ALA A 528 -7.22 -33.11 -27.94
C ALA A 528 -7.73 -31.87 -27.17
N GLY A 529 -8.18 -30.84 -27.89
CA GLY A 529 -8.61 -29.55 -27.32
C GLY A 529 -10.04 -29.55 -26.81
N TYR A 530 -10.95 -30.28 -27.44
CA TYR A 530 -12.37 -30.25 -27.11
C TYR A 530 -13.04 -31.62 -27.11
N PHE A 531 -12.95 -32.40 -28.20
CA PHE A 531 -13.77 -33.61 -28.36
C PHE A 531 -13.45 -34.75 -27.36
N ASP A 532 -12.20 -34.89 -26.91
CA ASP A 532 -11.85 -35.87 -25.87
C ASP A 532 -12.49 -35.55 -24.50
N HIS A 533 -12.84 -34.28 -24.25
CA HIS A 533 -13.33 -33.77 -22.96
C HIS A 533 -14.85 -33.72 -22.83
N VAL A 534 -15.59 -34.00 -23.90
CA VAL A 534 -17.06 -34.04 -23.91
C VAL A 534 -17.59 -35.47 -24.07
N SER A 535 -18.89 -35.66 -23.83
CA SER A 535 -19.53 -36.98 -24.00
C SER A 535 -19.64 -37.33 -25.50
N LYS A 536 -19.67 -38.63 -25.84
CA LYS A 536 -19.88 -39.08 -27.23
C LYS A 536 -21.20 -38.54 -27.81
N GLN A 537 -22.23 -38.45 -26.98
CA GLN A 537 -23.51 -37.87 -27.34
C GLN A 537 -23.36 -36.41 -27.77
N ARG A 538 -22.63 -35.61 -27.00
CA ARG A 538 -22.37 -34.20 -27.33
C ARG A 538 -21.60 -34.03 -28.64
N ILE A 539 -20.62 -34.90 -28.92
CA ILE A 539 -19.91 -34.92 -30.22
C ILE A 539 -20.90 -35.13 -31.37
N VAL A 540 -21.80 -36.11 -31.24
CA VAL A 540 -22.82 -36.42 -32.25
C VAL A 540 -23.78 -35.24 -32.44
N GLU A 541 -24.23 -34.60 -31.36
CA GLU A 541 -25.11 -33.42 -31.40
C GLU A 541 -24.46 -32.27 -32.17
N ILE A 542 -23.21 -31.93 -31.86
CA ILE A 542 -22.46 -30.84 -32.50
C ILE A 542 -22.29 -31.11 -34.00
N VAL A 543 -21.81 -32.30 -34.38
CA VAL A 543 -21.59 -32.65 -35.79
C VAL A 543 -22.93 -32.74 -36.55
N SER A 544 -24.00 -33.19 -35.90
CA SER A 544 -25.33 -33.21 -36.51
C SER A 544 -25.82 -31.81 -36.85
N ALA A 545 -25.59 -30.85 -35.95
CA ALA A 545 -26.01 -29.46 -36.11
C ALA A 545 -25.15 -28.70 -37.15
N VAL A 546 -23.84 -28.93 -37.17
CA VAL A 546 -22.89 -28.13 -37.97
C VAL A 546 -22.60 -28.74 -39.33
N VAL A 547 -22.65 -30.08 -39.45
CA VAL A 547 -22.30 -30.80 -40.69
C VAL A 547 -23.54 -31.40 -41.33
N SER A 548 -24.15 -32.41 -40.70
CA SER A 548 -25.47 -32.94 -41.05
C SER A 548 -25.92 -34.04 -40.08
N PRO A 549 -27.24 -34.28 -39.91
CA PRO A 549 -27.75 -35.38 -39.10
C PRO A 549 -27.23 -36.77 -39.51
N ALA A 550 -26.97 -36.97 -40.81
CA ALA A 550 -26.45 -38.23 -41.34
C ALA A 550 -25.02 -38.52 -40.87
N GLU A 551 -24.16 -37.51 -40.82
CA GLU A 551 -22.79 -37.65 -40.29
C GLU A 551 -22.80 -37.89 -38.78
N GLY A 552 -23.67 -37.21 -38.03
CA GLY A 552 -23.84 -37.49 -36.60
C GLY A 552 -24.25 -38.94 -36.30
N MET A 553 -25.19 -39.50 -37.07
CA MET A 553 -25.57 -40.93 -36.93
C MET A 553 -24.42 -41.90 -37.23
N LYS A 554 -23.49 -41.54 -38.14
CA LYS A 554 -22.28 -42.33 -38.38
C LYS A 554 -21.37 -42.30 -37.15
N LEU A 555 -21.13 -41.11 -36.56
CA LEU A 555 -20.34 -40.97 -35.34
C LEU A 555 -20.94 -41.70 -34.14
N ALA A 556 -22.28 -41.79 -34.05
CA ALA A 556 -22.95 -42.51 -32.97
C ALA A 556 -22.60 -44.02 -32.94
N LYS A 557 -22.23 -44.60 -34.08
CA LYS A 557 -21.83 -46.02 -34.20
C LYS A 557 -20.34 -46.28 -33.90
N LEU A 558 -19.54 -45.22 -33.81
CA LEU A 558 -18.10 -45.31 -33.52
C LEU A 558 -17.82 -45.38 -32.02
N THR A 559 -16.59 -45.76 -31.66
CA THR A 559 -16.07 -45.59 -30.29
C THR A 559 -15.93 -44.10 -29.97
N LYS A 560 -15.86 -43.70 -28.68
CA LYS A 560 -15.68 -42.28 -28.31
C LYS A 560 -14.42 -41.69 -28.94
N ALA A 561 -13.32 -42.43 -28.94
CA ALA A 561 -12.04 -41.98 -29.47
C ALA A 561 -12.09 -41.78 -30.99
N ASP A 562 -12.67 -42.73 -31.73
CA ASP A 562 -12.80 -42.63 -33.19
C ASP A 562 -13.80 -41.53 -33.59
N ALA A 563 -14.88 -41.38 -32.83
CA ALA A 563 -15.83 -40.30 -33.02
C ALA A 563 -15.19 -38.91 -32.82
N ALA A 564 -14.28 -38.78 -31.85
CA ALA A 564 -13.56 -37.54 -31.59
C ALA A 564 -12.55 -37.21 -32.73
N THR A 565 -11.83 -38.21 -33.24
CA THR A 565 -10.92 -38.05 -34.39
C THR A 565 -11.68 -37.64 -35.66
N GLU A 566 -12.80 -38.30 -35.95
CA GLU A 566 -13.58 -37.99 -37.14
C GLU A 566 -14.34 -36.66 -37.01
N ALA A 567 -14.77 -36.29 -35.79
CA ALA A 567 -15.35 -34.98 -35.53
C ALA A 567 -14.35 -33.85 -35.78
N GLU A 568 -13.09 -33.97 -35.34
CA GLU A 568 -12.03 -32.99 -35.65
C GLU A 568 -11.87 -32.80 -37.17
N ARG A 569 -11.82 -33.90 -37.93
CA ARG A 569 -11.70 -33.86 -39.39
C ARG A 569 -12.90 -33.17 -40.06
N LEU A 570 -14.11 -33.46 -39.59
CA LEU A 570 -15.36 -32.92 -40.17
C LEU A 570 -15.60 -31.45 -39.80
N MET A 571 -15.12 -31.03 -38.62
CA MET A 571 -15.33 -29.69 -38.06
C MET A 571 -14.23 -28.69 -38.44
N ALA A 572 -13.08 -29.17 -38.92
CA ALA A 572 -11.98 -28.34 -39.39
C ALA A 572 -12.45 -27.29 -40.42
N GLY A 573 -12.07 -26.02 -40.20
CA GLY A 573 -12.37 -24.90 -41.10
C GLY A 573 -13.83 -24.45 -41.16
N ARG A 574 -14.71 -24.95 -40.28
CA ARG A 574 -16.14 -24.55 -40.26
C ARG A 574 -16.47 -23.39 -39.32
N GLY A 575 -15.48 -22.84 -38.61
CA GLY A 575 -15.66 -21.68 -37.73
C GLY A 575 -16.59 -21.92 -36.53
N TRP A 576 -16.78 -23.17 -36.12
CA TRP A 576 -17.66 -23.49 -35.00
C TRP A 576 -17.01 -23.19 -33.65
N LEU A 577 -17.79 -22.59 -32.74
CA LEU A 577 -17.41 -22.28 -31.36
C LEU A 577 -18.42 -22.89 -30.37
N PRO A 578 -17.98 -23.25 -29.15
CA PRO A 578 -18.89 -23.54 -28.03
C PRO A 578 -19.83 -22.37 -27.77
N GLU A 579 -21.02 -22.64 -27.20
CA GLU A 579 -22.11 -21.67 -27.09
C GLU A 579 -21.73 -20.42 -26.29
N HIS A 580 -20.96 -20.57 -25.21
CA HIS A 580 -20.48 -19.44 -24.39
C HIS A 580 -19.40 -18.59 -25.09
N PHE A 581 -18.82 -19.07 -26.20
CA PHE A 581 -17.89 -18.32 -27.05
C PHE A 581 -18.55 -17.75 -28.29
N ALA A 582 -19.56 -18.44 -28.83
CA ALA A 582 -20.34 -17.96 -29.96
C ALA A 582 -21.22 -16.76 -29.57
N ASN A 583 -21.77 -16.77 -28.35
CA ASN A 583 -22.59 -15.68 -27.80
C ASN A 583 -22.03 -15.21 -26.44
N PRO A 584 -20.85 -14.55 -26.44
CA PRO A 584 -20.18 -14.17 -25.21
C PRO A 584 -20.89 -12.96 -24.58
N ALA A 585 -21.66 -13.20 -23.52
CA ALA A 585 -22.31 -12.12 -22.77
C ALA A 585 -21.26 -11.33 -21.96
N SER A 586 -21.25 -10.01 -22.07
CA SER A 586 -20.44 -9.16 -21.19
C SER A 586 -21.10 -9.04 -19.82
N LEU A 587 -20.28 -8.94 -18.79
CA LEU A 587 -20.75 -8.52 -17.48
C LEU A 587 -21.15 -7.03 -17.58
N SER A 588 -22.43 -6.73 -17.45
CA SER A 588 -22.93 -5.35 -17.39
C SER A 588 -23.24 -5.01 -15.94
N VAL A 589 -22.68 -3.90 -15.46
CA VAL A 589 -22.98 -3.31 -14.16
C VAL A 589 -23.24 -1.84 -14.43
N GLU A 590 -24.34 -1.31 -13.89
CA GLU A 590 -24.65 0.11 -14.02
C GLU A 590 -23.58 0.94 -13.29
N LEU A 591 -22.88 1.77 -14.05
CA LEU A 591 -21.99 2.79 -13.53
C LEU A 591 -22.90 3.98 -13.15
N TRP A 592 -23.36 3.98 -11.90
CA TRP A 592 -24.34 4.91 -11.33
C TRP A 592 -25.78 4.74 -11.81
N ASP A 593 -26.73 4.86 -10.87
CA ASP A 593 -28.14 5.09 -11.13
C ASP A 593 -28.28 6.50 -11.73
N ARG A 594 -28.20 6.61 -13.06
CA ARG A 594 -28.72 7.79 -13.76
C ARG A 594 -30.23 7.66 -13.63
N ARG A 595 -30.82 8.29 -12.61
CA ARG A 595 -32.28 8.43 -12.51
C ARG A 595 -32.74 8.88 -13.89
N GLN A 596 -33.48 8.02 -14.59
CA GLN A 596 -34.15 8.42 -15.83
C GLN A 596 -34.86 9.72 -15.50
N GLU A 597 -34.53 10.80 -16.23
CA GLU A 597 -35.37 11.98 -16.22
C GLU A 597 -36.80 11.48 -16.41
N ALA A 598 -37.65 11.78 -15.44
CA ALA A 598 -39.07 11.51 -15.60
C ALA A 598 -39.49 12.25 -16.88
N ASP A 599 -39.88 11.48 -17.89
CA ASP A 599 -40.47 11.98 -19.12
C ASP A 599 -41.59 12.96 -18.75
N PRO A 600 -41.52 14.25 -19.13
CA PRO A 600 -42.50 15.25 -18.74
C PRO A 600 -43.79 15.14 -19.57
N THR A 601 -44.22 13.92 -19.90
CA THR A 601 -45.39 13.66 -20.76
C THR A 601 -46.54 12.92 -20.07
N GLU A 602 -46.60 12.90 -18.75
CA GLU A 602 -47.82 12.49 -18.03
C GLU A 602 -48.08 13.34 -16.78
N ALA A 603 -48.44 14.60 -16.98
CA ALA A 603 -49.34 15.32 -16.08
C ALA A 603 -49.95 16.55 -16.78
N GLU A 604 -51.28 16.64 -16.71
CA GLU A 604 -52.18 17.72 -17.16
C GLU A 604 -52.63 17.64 -18.64
N GLY A 605 -53.89 17.35 -18.97
CA GLY A 605 -55.07 17.29 -18.12
C GLY A 605 -56.32 16.76 -18.85
N GLU A 606 -57.24 16.23 -18.06
CA GLU A 606 -58.66 16.08 -18.42
C GLU A 606 -59.38 17.42 -18.25
N ASP A 607 -60.45 17.57 -19.05
CA ASP A 607 -61.52 18.58 -19.05
C ASP A 607 -61.29 19.92 -19.77
N ALA A 608 -61.72 19.98 -21.04
CA ALA A 608 -62.88 20.79 -21.43
C ALA A 608 -63.32 20.53 -22.88
N GLU A 609 -64.62 20.29 -23.03
CA GLU A 609 -65.37 20.04 -24.26
C GLU A 609 -65.42 21.22 -25.26
N ASP A 610 -65.71 20.86 -26.52
CA ASP A 610 -66.39 21.64 -27.56
C ASP A 610 -65.70 22.87 -28.20
N ARG A 611 -65.30 22.72 -29.47
CA ARG A 611 -65.97 23.32 -30.66
C ARG A 611 -65.20 23.12 -31.97
N HIS A 612 -65.88 22.47 -32.92
CA HIS A 612 -65.98 22.77 -34.37
C HIS A 612 -64.87 23.54 -35.11
N SER A 613 -64.31 22.91 -36.15
CA SER A 613 -64.60 23.14 -37.60
C SER A 613 -63.35 23.16 -38.49
N ASP A 614 -63.33 22.20 -39.42
CA ASP A 614 -63.07 22.31 -40.87
C ASP A 614 -61.91 23.14 -41.43
N ALA A 615 -61.22 22.45 -42.36
CA ALA A 615 -60.90 22.87 -43.74
C ALA A 615 -59.42 23.10 -44.09
N ASP A 616 -58.96 22.20 -44.97
CA ASP A 616 -58.30 22.44 -46.26
C ASP A 616 -57.07 23.34 -46.38
N GLY A 617 -56.10 22.84 -47.15
CA GLY A 617 -55.27 23.72 -47.99
C GLY A 617 -53.94 23.13 -48.43
N ALA A 618 -53.95 22.45 -49.57
CA ALA A 618 -52.78 22.08 -50.35
C ALA A 618 -51.93 23.29 -50.81
N ALA A 619 -50.64 23.03 -51.07
CA ALA A 619 -49.95 23.22 -52.36
C ALA A 619 -48.53 23.78 -52.22
N ASP A 620 -47.57 22.94 -52.64
CA ASP A 620 -46.53 23.20 -53.63
C ASP A 620 -45.85 24.58 -53.70
N HIS A 621 -44.52 24.58 -53.53
CA HIS A 621 -43.66 25.11 -54.59
C HIS A 621 -42.22 24.56 -54.53
N GLU A 622 -41.82 24.01 -55.68
CA GLU A 622 -40.48 23.57 -56.08
C GLU A 622 -39.43 24.69 -56.09
N GLY A 623 -38.14 24.32 -56.01
CA GLY A 623 -37.09 25.04 -56.74
C GLY A 623 -35.64 24.91 -56.26
N GLY A 624 -34.85 24.05 -56.94
CA GLY A 624 -33.40 24.18 -57.21
C GLY A 624 -32.43 23.81 -56.07
N ALA A 625 -31.75 22.66 -56.07
CA ALA A 625 -30.68 22.15 -56.96
C ALA A 625 -29.28 22.77 -56.71
N ASP A 626 -28.39 21.87 -56.24
CA ASP A 626 -26.91 21.76 -56.36
C ASP A 626 -25.98 22.92 -55.97
N ASP A 627 -25.08 22.66 -55.00
CA ASP A 627 -23.67 22.45 -55.37
C ASP A 627 -22.89 21.63 -54.31
N ASP A 628 -22.02 20.77 -54.83
CA ASP A 628 -21.19 19.76 -54.20
C ASP A 628 -20.07 20.31 -53.31
N ARG A 629 -19.76 19.57 -52.24
CA ARG A 629 -18.40 19.43 -51.69
C ARG A 629 -18.18 17.99 -51.25
N PRO A 630 -16.98 17.44 -51.46
CA PRO A 630 -16.40 16.69 -50.36
C PRO A 630 -14.92 17.04 -50.11
N TYR A 631 -14.64 17.40 -48.87
CA TYR A 631 -13.54 16.84 -48.09
C TYR A 631 -14.10 16.45 -46.72
#